data_AF-A0A4R9F1P0-F1
#
_entry.id   AF-A0A4R9F1P0-F1
#
_cell.length_a   1.000
_cell.length_b   1.000
_cell.length_c   1.000
_cell.angle_alpha   90.00
_cell.angle_beta   90.00
_cell.angle_gamma   90.00
#
_symmetry.space_group_name_H-M   'P 1'
#
loop_
_entity.id
_entity.type
_entity.pdbx_description
1 polymer ?
#
loop_
_entity_poly.entity_id
_entity_poly.type
_entity_poly.pdbx_seq_one_letter_code
_entity_poly.pdbx_strand_id
1 'polypeptide(L)'
;MTSNPARRPSTTRCITRVHFHLPHDGQSGLFEQLLSLMEGITPRLRALPPDGIDLDLTGALGYFRRDAAGLAQLVRLRALALYGAASTAAVAPNALLSAMAAAATPRGQITVIDDEPYAIAAFLRPQPITALYGVGPATARQLARVGLTTIGELADAPLLTVQRIHGAQNGRTLHERAHGIDNPDTHGT
;
A
#
# COMPACT_ATOMS: atom_id res chain seq x y z
N MET A 1 32.46 29.49 1.00
CA MET A 1 31.98 28.41 0.11
C MET A 1 30.99 27.58 0.89
N THR A 2 29.76 27.59 0.41
CA THR A 2 28.53 27.16 1.06
C THR A 2 28.57 25.68 1.44
N SER A 3 28.46 25.42 2.74
CA SER A 3 28.19 24.10 3.31
C SER A 3 26.90 23.57 2.70
N ASN A 4 27.01 22.49 1.92
CA ASN A 4 25.88 21.71 1.45
C ASN A 4 25.30 20.98 2.68
N PRO A 5 24.08 21.31 3.17
CA PRO A 5 23.51 20.56 4.27
C PRO A 5 23.24 19.16 3.74
N ALA A 6 24.03 18.20 4.21
CA ALA A 6 23.84 16.79 3.96
C ALA A 6 22.35 16.46 4.17
N ARG A 7 21.64 16.22 3.06
CA ARG A 7 20.29 15.67 3.05
C ARG A 7 20.38 14.37 3.84
N ARG A 8 19.94 14.39 5.10
CA ARG A 8 19.77 13.16 5.88
C ARG A 8 18.95 12.21 4.99
N PRO A 9 19.35 10.94 4.81
CA PRO A 9 18.45 10.01 4.15
C PRO A 9 17.18 10.00 5.01
N SER A 10 16.08 10.55 4.49
CA SER A 10 14.77 10.18 4.99
C SER A 10 14.71 8.69 4.72
N THR A 11 14.75 7.86 5.76
CA THR A 11 14.56 6.41 5.61
C THR A 11 13.08 6.15 5.37
N THR A 12 12.54 6.80 4.33
CA THR A 12 11.17 6.68 3.88
C THR A 12 10.97 5.21 3.55
N ARG A 13 10.05 4.57 4.26
CA ARG A 13 9.75 3.16 4.02
C ARG A 13 9.22 3.02 2.60
N CYS A 14 9.66 1.97 1.93
CA CYS A 14 9.30 1.66 0.56
C CYS A 14 8.54 0.33 0.56
N ILE A 15 7.25 0.39 0.93
CA ILE A 15 6.38 -0.78 0.96
C ILE A 15 5.71 -0.90 -0.40
N THR A 16 5.96 -2.00 -1.09
CA THR A 16 5.49 -2.23 -2.45
C THR A 16 4.57 -3.42 -2.52
N ARG A 17 3.34 -3.22 -2.99
CA ARG A 17 2.42 -4.30 -3.35
C ARG A 17 2.50 -4.53 -4.84
N VAL A 18 2.69 -5.79 -5.23
CA VAL A 18 2.69 -6.23 -6.63
C VAL A 18 1.56 -7.23 -6.84
N HIS A 19 0.75 -7.02 -7.87
CA HIS A 19 -0.21 -8.00 -8.37
C HIS A 19 0.23 -8.49 -9.74
N PHE A 20 0.41 -9.81 -9.86
CA PHE A 20 0.74 -10.45 -11.13
C PHE A 20 -0.53 -10.77 -11.91
N HIS A 21 -0.51 -10.52 -13.21
CA HIS A 21 -1.61 -10.83 -14.10
C HIS A 21 -1.47 -12.26 -14.61
N LEU A 22 -1.69 -13.22 -13.72
CA LEU A 22 -1.50 -14.62 -14.03
C LEU A 22 -2.62 -15.16 -14.94
N PRO A 23 -2.30 -16.04 -15.90
CA PRO A 23 -3.29 -16.74 -16.70
C PRO A 23 -4.26 -17.56 -15.84
N HIS A 24 -5.53 -17.66 -16.24
CA HIS A 24 -6.56 -18.42 -15.51
C HIS A 24 -6.38 -19.94 -15.63
N ASP A 25 -5.60 -20.40 -16.61
CA ASP A 25 -5.37 -21.81 -16.95
C ASP A 25 -4.24 -22.47 -16.15
N GLY A 26 -3.79 -21.85 -15.06
CA GLY A 26 -3.11 -22.55 -13.97
C GLY A 26 -1.80 -23.21 -14.41
N GLN A 27 -0.79 -22.39 -14.74
CA GLN A 27 0.59 -22.87 -14.60
C GLN A 27 0.87 -23.09 -13.11
N SER A 28 0.61 -24.30 -12.65
CA SER A 28 0.90 -24.75 -11.29
C SER A 28 2.36 -24.39 -10.94
N GLY A 29 2.53 -23.60 -9.89
CA GLY A 29 3.85 -23.19 -9.39
C GLY A 29 4.42 -21.88 -9.94
N LEU A 30 3.76 -21.19 -10.89
CA LEU A 30 4.23 -19.89 -11.38
C LEU A 30 4.31 -18.83 -10.25
N PHE A 31 3.32 -18.81 -9.35
CA PHE A 31 3.34 -17.90 -8.20
C PHE A 31 4.53 -18.19 -7.25
N GLU A 32 4.87 -19.46 -7.03
CA GLU A 32 6.04 -19.86 -6.22
C GLU A 32 7.36 -19.45 -6.87
N GLN A 33 7.45 -19.54 -8.21
CA GLN A 33 8.62 -19.06 -8.95
C GLN A 33 8.76 -17.54 -8.84
N LEU A 34 7.65 -16.80 -8.90
CA LEU A 34 7.64 -15.35 -8.70
C LEU A 34 8.00 -14.97 -7.27
N LEU A 35 7.55 -15.72 -6.27
CA LEU A 35 7.96 -15.55 -4.87
C LEU A 35 9.48 -15.71 -4.74
N SER A 36 10.05 -16.79 -5.26
CA SER A 36 11.50 -17.02 -5.23
C SER A 36 12.29 -15.90 -5.93
N LEU A 37 11.78 -15.38 -7.06
CA LEU A 37 12.34 -14.20 -7.72
C LEU A 37 12.34 -12.96 -6.80
N MET A 38 11.24 -12.74 -6.07
CA MET A 38 11.12 -11.60 -5.16
C MET A 38 12.01 -11.74 -3.92
N GLU A 39 12.20 -12.95 -3.39
CA GLU A 39 13.12 -13.21 -2.27
C GLU A 39 14.56 -12.81 -2.63
N GLY A 40 14.96 -12.97 -3.90
CA GLY A 40 16.24 -12.50 -4.43
C GLY A 40 16.37 -10.96 -4.52
N ILE A 41 15.29 -10.21 -4.34
CA ILE A 41 15.28 -8.73 -4.30
C ILE A 41 15.23 -8.23 -2.87
N THR A 42 14.33 -8.79 -2.05
CA THR A 42 14.24 -8.51 -0.62
C THR A 42 13.77 -9.77 0.12
N PRO A 43 14.40 -10.13 1.24
CA PRO A 43 13.90 -11.21 2.10
C PRO A 43 12.67 -10.79 2.91
N ARG A 44 12.34 -9.48 2.93
CA ARG A 44 11.20 -8.95 3.68
C ARG A 44 9.98 -8.89 2.78
N LEU A 45 9.35 -10.04 2.58
CA LEU A 45 8.14 -10.15 1.78
C LEU A 45 7.03 -10.93 2.47
N ARG A 46 5.81 -10.76 1.98
CA ARG A 46 4.62 -11.50 2.39
C ARG A 46 3.82 -11.90 1.15
N ALA A 47 3.61 -13.20 0.97
CA ALA A 47 2.75 -13.72 -0.08
C ALA A 47 1.27 -13.39 0.19
N LEU A 48 0.55 -13.03 -0.86
CA LEU A 48 -0.90 -12.79 -0.87
C LEU A 48 -1.51 -13.62 -2.02
N PRO A 49 -1.72 -14.93 -1.83
CA PRO A 49 -2.27 -15.77 -2.89
C PRO A 49 -3.63 -15.24 -3.41
N PRO A 50 -3.93 -15.44 -4.70
CA PRO A 50 -3.19 -16.28 -5.65
C PRO A 50 -2.06 -15.57 -6.41
N ASP A 51 -2.01 -14.24 -6.40
CA ASP A 51 -1.23 -13.46 -7.36
C ASP A 51 -0.59 -12.18 -6.79
N GLY A 52 -0.68 -11.95 -5.48
CA GLY A 52 -0.19 -10.75 -4.82
C GLY A 52 1.05 -10.99 -3.97
N ILE A 53 1.92 -10.00 -3.86
CA ILE A 53 3.05 -9.99 -2.92
C ILE A 53 3.21 -8.59 -2.33
N ASP A 54 3.39 -8.51 -1.01
CA ASP A 54 3.91 -7.31 -0.35
C ASP A 54 5.43 -7.43 -0.14
N LEU A 55 6.15 -6.37 -0.45
CA LEU A 55 7.61 -6.27 -0.39
C LEU A 55 8.00 -5.06 0.46
N ASP A 56 8.89 -5.22 1.43
CA ASP A 56 9.61 -4.09 2.03
C ASP A 56 10.92 -3.91 1.27
N LEU A 57 10.92 -2.94 0.35
CA LEU A 57 12.05 -2.61 -0.52
C LEU A 57 12.97 -1.54 0.08
N THR A 58 12.71 -1.08 1.30
CA THR A 58 13.43 0.04 1.94
C THR A 58 14.94 -0.19 1.95
N GLY A 59 15.39 -1.37 2.37
CA GLY A 59 16.82 -1.73 2.38
C GLY A 59 17.40 -2.03 0.99
N ALA A 60 16.54 -2.40 0.04
CA ALA A 60 16.95 -2.75 -1.32
C ALA A 60 17.24 -1.51 -2.18
N LEU A 61 16.63 -0.34 -1.88
CA LEU A 61 16.87 0.92 -2.60
C LEU A 61 18.36 1.26 -2.73
N GLY A 62 19.10 1.19 -1.61
CA GLY A 62 20.54 1.47 -1.57
C GLY A 62 21.36 0.44 -2.34
N TYR A 63 21.04 -0.85 -2.19
CA TYR A 63 21.73 -1.95 -2.87
C TYR A 63 21.60 -1.85 -4.40
N PHE A 64 20.38 -1.60 -4.90
CA PHE A 64 20.12 -1.48 -6.34
C PHE A 64 20.44 -0.09 -6.90
N ARG A 65 20.79 0.89 -6.06
CA ARG A 65 21.04 2.29 -6.43
C ARG A 65 19.88 2.88 -7.25
N ARG A 66 18.65 2.67 -6.76
CA ARG A 66 17.40 3.10 -7.41
C ARG A 66 16.50 3.81 -6.41
N ASP A 67 15.66 4.69 -6.91
CA ASP A 67 14.52 5.22 -6.18
C ASP A 67 13.36 4.21 -6.11
N ALA A 68 12.31 4.57 -5.37
CA ALA A 68 11.13 3.74 -5.17
C ALA A 68 10.48 3.30 -6.50
N ALA A 69 10.23 4.26 -7.40
CA ALA A 69 9.66 4.00 -8.71
C ALA A 69 10.56 3.09 -9.57
N GLY A 70 11.86 3.37 -9.61
CA GLY A 70 12.83 2.62 -10.39
C GLY A 70 13.02 1.19 -9.90
N LEU A 71 12.93 0.95 -8.59
CA LEU A 71 13.00 -0.40 -8.02
C LEU A 71 11.71 -1.19 -8.24
N ALA A 72 10.54 -0.56 -8.10
CA ALA A 72 9.26 -1.18 -8.47
C ALA A 72 9.22 -1.54 -9.97
N GLN A 73 9.76 -0.67 -10.84
CA GLN A 73 9.89 -0.98 -12.26
C GLN A 73 10.85 -2.16 -12.50
N LEU A 74 11.96 -2.25 -11.78
CA LEU A 74 12.88 -3.39 -11.88
C LEU A 74 12.18 -4.71 -11.50
N VAL A 75 11.41 -4.71 -10.41
CA VAL A 75 10.62 -5.86 -9.96
C VAL A 75 9.69 -6.34 -11.09
N ARG A 76 8.89 -5.43 -11.65
CA ARG A 76 7.94 -5.74 -12.72
C ARG A 76 8.62 -6.24 -13.99
N LEU A 77 9.74 -5.60 -14.38
CA LEU A 77 10.52 -6.00 -15.55
C LEU A 77 11.12 -7.40 -15.40
N ARG A 78 11.64 -7.75 -14.22
CA ARG A 78 12.17 -9.09 -13.97
C ARG A 78 11.09 -10.16 -14.04
N ALA A 79 9.92 -9.92 -13.44
CA ALA A 79 8.79 -10.83 -13.51
C ALA A 79 8.33 -11.05 -14.96
N LEU A 80 8.24 -9.98 -15.74
CA LEU A 80 7.86 -10.06 -17.15
C LEU A 80 8.92 -10.78 -17.99
N ALA A 81 10.20 -10.43 -17.84
CA ALA A 81 11.27 -10.95 -18.67
C ALA A 81 11.59 -12.44 -18.41
N LEU A 82 11.50 -12.88 -17.15
CA LEU A 82 11.86 -14.24 -16.76
C LEU A 82 10.69 -15.21 -16.84
N TYR A 83 9.47 -14.73 -16.59
CA TYR A 83 8.29 -15.59 -16.41
C TYR A 83 7.09 -15.18 -17.27
N GLY A 84 7.22 -14.15 -18.12
CA GLY A 84 6.10 -13.63 -18.89
C GLY A 84 4.99 -12.98 -18.04
N ALA A 85 5.25 -12.76 -16.74
CA ALA A 85 4.25 -12.29 -15.80
C ALA A 85 4.16 -10.75 -15.82
N ALA A 86 3.22 -10.22 -16.61
CA ALA A 86 2.83 -8.82 -16.49
C ALA A 86 2.31 -8.54 -15.08
N SER A 87 2.55 -7.34 -14.57
CA SER A 87 2.18 -6.98 -13.21
C SER A 87 1.81 -5.52 -13.08
N THR A 88 1.05 -5.23 -12.04
CA THR A 88 0.75 -3.88 -11.53
C THR A 88 1.43 -3.74 -10.18
N ALA A 89 1.96 -2.56 -9.88
CA ALA A 89 2.57 -2.33 -8.57
C ALA A 89 2.14 -0.99 -7.98
N ALA A 90 2.16 -0.91 -6.66
CA ALA A 90 2.09 0.37 -5.98
C ALA A 90 3.11 0.44 -4.85
N VAL A 91 3.72 1.61 -4.71
CA VAL A 91 4.73 1.89 -3.68
C VAL A 91 4.18 2.96 -2.74
N ALA A 92 4.31 2.73 -1.44
CA ALA A 92 3.86 3.68 -0.43
C ALA A 92 4.65 3.56 0.89
N PRO A 93 4.47 4.50 1.84
CA PRO A 93 5.19 4.51 3.11
C PRO A 93 4.78 3.39 4.08
N ASN A 94 3.63 2.74 3.87
CA ASN A 94 3.15 1.66 4.71
C ASN A 94 2.26 0.66 3.93
N ALA A 95 1.92 -0.46 4.57
CA ALA A 95 1.19 -1.56 3.93
C ALA A 95 -0.26 -1.17 3.62
N LEU A 96 -0.92 -0.40 4.48
CA LEU A 96 -2.25 0.15 4.21
C LEU A 96 -2.29 0.96 2.92
N LEU A 97 -1.40 1.95 2.78
CA LEU A 97 -1.37 2.82 1.61
C LEU A 97 -0.97 2.06 0.36
N SER A 98 0.01 1.15 0.48
CA SER A 98 0.48 0.31 -0.62
C SER A 98 -0.64 -0.62 -1.13
N ALA A 99 -1.42 -1.20 -0.21
CA ALA A 99 -2.59 -2.01 -0.52
C ALA A 99 -3.67 -1.23 -1.28
N MET A 100 -4.04 -0.06 -0.76
CA MET A 100 -5.06 0.80 -1.36
C MET A 100 -4.60 1.33 -2.73
N ALA A 101 -3.35 1.76 -2.83
CA ALA A 101 -2.78 2.25 -4.07
C ALA A 101 -2.76 1.16 -5.14
N ALA A 102 -2.38 -0.06 -4.79
CA ALA A 102 -2.38 -1.18 -5.73
C ALA A 102 -3.79 -1.48 -6.26
N ALA A 103 -4.82 -1.43 -5.39
CA ALA A 103 -6.21 -1.62 -5.80
C ALA A 103 -6.74 -0.50 -6.73
N ALA A 104 -6.24 0.72 -6.57
CA ALA A 104 -6.60 1.86 -7.42
C ALA A 104 -5.75 1.97 -8.71
N THR A 105 -4.64 1.24 -8.80
CA THR A 105 -3.69 1.37 -9.92
C THR A 105 -4.21 0.64 -11.16
N PRO A 106 -4.26 1.30 -12.34
CA PRO A 106 -4.63 0.64 -13.58
C PRO A 106 -3.68 -0.52 -13.92
N ARG A 107 -4.22 -1.56 -14.59
CA ARG A 107 -3.44 -2.74 -14.97
C ARG A 107 -2.21 -2.34 -15.77
N GLY A 108 -1.05 -2.83 -15.33
CA GLY A 108 0.22 -2.62 -16.03
C GLY A 108 0.87 -1.28 -15.70
N GLN A 109 0.41 -0.56 -14.67
CA GLN A 109 1.01 0.69 -14.23
C GLN A 109 1.70 0.56 -12.87
N ILE A 110 2.39 1.64 -12.47
CA ILE A 110 2.93 1.84 -11.13
C ILE A 110 2.31 3.10 -10.56
N THR A 111 1.80 3.02 -9.33
CA THR A 111 1.48 4.19 -8.52
C THR A 111 2.54 4.34 -7.43
N VAL A 112 3.00 5.56 -7.17
CA VAL A 112 3.88 5.86 -6.04
C VAL A 112 3.22 6.93 -5.19
N ILE A 113 3.11 6.66 -3.90
CA ILE A 113 2.66 7.62 -2.89
C ILE A 113 3.87 7.96 -2.05
N ASP A 114 4.24 9.24 -2.06
CA ASP A 114 5.30 9.75 -1.21
C ASP A 114 4.84 9.89 0.25
N ASP A 115 5.80 10.00 1.17
CA ASP A 115 5.55 10.08 2.63
C ASP A 115 5.21 11.50 3.11
N GLU A 116 5.06 12.46 2.20
CA GLU A 116 4.54 13.76 2.58
C GLU A 116 3.05 13.69 2.93
N PRO A 117 2.61 14.32 4.04
CA PRO A 117 1.19 14.34 4.43
C PRO A 117 0.25 14.83 3.33
N TYR A 118 0.70 15.75 2.48
CA TYR A 118 -0.07 16.24 1.34
C TYR A 118 -0.27 15.16 0.26
N ALA A 119 0.76 14.37 -0.06
CA ALA A 119 0.66 13.29 -1.04
C ALA A 119 -0.28 12.18 -0.55
N ILE A 120 -0.16 11.81 0.73
CA ILE A 120 -1.05 10.84 1.39
C ILE A 120 -2.51 11.34 1.37
N ALA A 121 -2.73 12.59 1.76
CA ALA A 121 -4.07 13.19 1.77
C ALA A 121 -4.66 13.31 0.36
N ALA A 122 -3.86 13.71 -0.64
CA ALA A 122 -4.29 13.82 -2.03
C ALA A 122 -4.74 12.46 -2.60
N PHE A 123 -4.07 11.36 -2.20
CA PHE A 123 -4.48 10.02 -2.57
C PHE A 123 -5.73 9.56 -1.82
N LEU A 124 -5.76 9.69 -0.49
CA LEU A 124 -6.81 9.12 0.35
C LEU A 124 -8.14 9.86 0.24
N ARG A 125 -8.12 11.19 0.41
CA ARG A 125 -9.34 11.97 0.65
C ARG A 125 -10.43 11.82 -0.42
N PRO A 126 -10.11 11.76 -1.73
CA PRO A 126 -11.13 11.62 -2.77
C PRO A 126 -11.78 10.23 -2.85
N GLN A 127 -11.21 9.22 -2.20
CA GLN A 127 -11.68 7.85 -2.33
C GLN A 127 -12.96 7.60 -1.53
N PRO A 128 -13.83 6.68 -1.98
CA PRO A 128 -14.99 6.26 -1.22
C PRO A 128 -14.55 5.53 0.06
N ILE A 129 -15.36 5.61 1.11
CA ILE A 129 -15.05 4.99 2.40
C ILE A 129 -14.92 3.45 2.30
N THR A 130 -15.56 2.85 1.30
CA THR A 130 -15.45 1.42 0.98
C THR A 130 -14.07 1.00 0.49
N ALA A 131 -13.24 1.95 0.03
CA ALA A 131 -11.86 1.68 -0.37
C ALA A 131 -10.89 1.68 0.82
N LEU A 132 -11.29 2.23 1.97
CA LEU A 132 -10.42 2.31 3.13
C LEU A 132 -10.05 0.91 3.62
N TYR A 133 -8.75 0.64 3.73
CA TYR A 133 -8.26 -0.69 4.08
C TYR A 133 -8.80 -1.18 5.43
N GLY A 134 -9.35 -2.40 5.43
CA GLY A 134 -9.98 -3.03 6.59
C GLY A 134 -11.33 -2.44 7.00
N VAL A 135 -11.94 -1.58 6.18
CA VAL A 135 -13.36 -1.23 6.30
C VAL A 135 -14.20 -2.23 5.51
N GLY A 136 -14.96 -3.05 6.22
CA GLY A 136 -15.90 -3.98 5.59
C GLY A 136 -17.24 -3.31 5.20
N PRO A 137 -18.10 -4.02 4.43
CA PRO A 137 -19.38 -3.49 3.97
C PRO A 137 -20.34 -3.06 5.09
N ALA A 138 -20.24 -3.67 6.28
CA ALA A 138 -21.04 -3.28 7.44
C ALA A 138 -20.62 -1.92 8.00
N THR A 139 -19.33 -1.73 8.23
CA THR A 139 -18.76 -0.47 8.72
C THR A 139 -18.99 0.67 7.72
N ALA A 140 -18.75 0.42 6.43
CA ALA A 140 -19.00 1.41 5.37
C ALA A 140 -20.48 1.86 5.36
N ARG A 141 -21.43 0.93 5.50
CA ARG A 141 -22.86 1.27 5.59
C ARG A 141 -23.20 2.09 6.83
N GLN A 142 -22.57 1.82 7.97
CA GLN A 142 -22.78 2.60 9.20
C GLN A 142 -22.24 4.03 9.05
N LEU A 143 -21.04 4.19 8.48
CA LEU A 143 -20.45 5.49 8.18
C LEU A 143 -21.31 6.29 7.19
N ALA A 144 -21.80 5.63 6.12
CA ALA A 144 -22.67 6.27 5.14
C ALA A 144 -24.00 6.77 5.76
N ARG A 145 -24.57 6.06 6.76
CA ARG A 145 -25.80 6.51 7.45
C ARG A 145 -25.63 7.80 8.24
N VAL A 146 -24.40 8.14 8.63
CA VAL A 146 -24.07 9.41 9.32
C VAL A 146 -23.48 10.46 8.38
N GLY A 147 -23.56 10.24 7.07
CA GLY A 147 -23.08 11.19 6.04
C GLY A 147 -21.60 11.08 5.71
N LEU A 148 -20.90 10.05 6.19
CA LEU A 148 -19.47 9.81 5.90
C LEU A 148 -19.35 8.78 4.77
N THR A 149 -19.21 9.28 3.54
CA THR A 149 -19.15 8.48 2.31
C THR A 149 -17.78 8.44 1.66
N THR A 150 -16.91 9.41 1.98
CA THR A 150 -15.53 9.49 1.51
C THR A 150 -14.54 9.37 2.68
N ILE A 151 -13.30 9.02 2.36
CA ILE A 151 -12.22 9.00 3.36
C ILE A 151 -11.91 10.42 3.87
N GLY A 152 -12.04 11.43 3.00
CA GLY A 152 -11.87 12.84 3.39
C GLY A 152 -12.89 13.28 4.45
N GLU A 153 -14.16 12.92 4.29
CA GLU A 153 -15.20 13.20 5.28
C GLU A 153 -14.91 12.51 6.61
N LEU A 154 -14.45 11.25 6.60
CA LEU A 154 -14.04 10.56 7.82
C LEU A 154 -12.83 11.23 8.48
N ALA A 155 -11.85 11.69 7.70
CA ALA A 155 -10.66 12.38 8.20
C ALA A 155 -10.98 13.76 8.80
N ASP A 156 -12.05 14.41 8.34
CA ASP A 156 -12.49 15.71 8.87
C ASP A 156 -13.44 15.54 10.08
N ALA A 157 -14.02 14.35 10.26
CA ALA A 157 -14.92 14.08 11.36
C ALA A 157 -14.17 14.09 12.71
N PRO A 158 -14.68 14.76 13.75
CA PRO A 158 -14.05 14.72 15.07
C PRO A 158 -13.91 13.28 15.57
N LEU A 159 -12.71 12.91 16.04
CA LEU A 159 -12.41 11.56 16.55
C LEU A 159 -13.47 11.05 17.55
N LEU A 160 -13.91 11.90 18.49
CA LEU A 160 -14.93 11.53 19.48
C LEU A 160 -16.27 11.13 18.84
N THR A 161 -16.62 11.73 17.70
CA THR A 161 -17.84 11.36 16.95
C THR A 161 -17.68 9.97 16.35
N VAL A 162 -16.54 9.67 15.74
CA VAL A 162 -16.26 8.35 15.16
C VAL A 162 -16.23 7.27 16.26
N GLN A 163 -15.63 7.57 17.41
CA GLN A 163 -15.58 6.66 18.56
C GLN A 163 -16.94 6.40 19.19
N ARG A 164 -17.86 7.36 19.21
CA ARG A 164 -19.24 7.13 19.69
C ARG A 164 -20.01 6.15 18.83
N ILE A 165 -19.73 6.10 17.52
CA ILE A 165 -20.42 5.24 16.56
C ILE A 165 -19.81 3.84 16.55
N HIS A 166 -18.47 3.74 16.56
CA HIS A 166 -17.75 2.49 16.34
C HIS A 166 -17.06 1.91 17.58
N GLY A 167 -17.16 2.59 18.73
CA GLY A 167 -16.40 2.29 19.93
C GLY A 167 -15.01 2.94 19.95
N ALA A 168 -14.42 3.06 21.14
CA ALA A 168 -13.17 3.80 21.35
C ALA A 168 -12.00 3.28 20.47
N GLN A 169 -11.81 1.96 20.44
CA GLN A 169 -10.70 1.34 19.71
C GLN A 169 -10.91 1.42 18.20
N ASN A 170 -12.04 0.91 17.69
CA ASN A 170 -12.28 0.89 16.24
C ASN A 170 -12.43 2.30 15.67
N GLY A 171 -13.06 3.23 16.41
CA GLY A 171 -13.18 4.61 15.96
C GLY A 171 -11.81 5.30 15.85
N ARG A 172 -10.89 5.00 16.77
CA ARG A 172 -9.50 5.45 16.68
C ARG A 172 -8.79 4.84 15.47
N THR A 173 -8.87 3.53 15.27
CA THR A 173 -8.27 2.87 14.12
C THR A 173 -8.81 3.42 12.80
N LEU A 174 -10.12 3.62 12.68
CA LEU A 174 -10.74 4.20 11.48
C LEU A 174 -10.20 5.61 11.19
N HIS A 175 -10.12 6.44 12.22
CA HIS A 175 -9.60 7.80 12.11
C HIS A 175 -8.10 7.82 11.74
N GLU A 176 -7.28 6.99 12.38
CA GLU A 176 -5.85 6.83 12.05
C GLU A 176 -5.67 6.39 10.59
N ARG A 177 -6.43 5.38 10.14
CA ARG A 177 -6.39 4.91 8.75
C ARG A 177 -6.84 5.96 7.74
N ALA A 178 -7.82 6.79 8.07
CA ALA A 178 -8.26 7.89 7.22
C ALA A 178 -7.16 8.95 7.00
N HIS A 179 -6.18 9.02 7.91
CA HIS A 179 -4.96 9.82 7.78
C HIS A 179 -3.76 9.04 7.25
N GLY A 180 -3.96 7.80 6.76
CA GLY A 180 -2.89 6.96 6.22
C GLY A 180 -1.95 6.39 7.28
N ILE A 181 -2.34 6.42 8.56
CA ILE A 181 -1.56 5.86 9.66
C ILE A 181 -1.89 4.37 9.77
N ASP A 182 -0.87 3.54 9.60
CA ASP A 182 -0.95 2.08 9.71
C ASP A 182 -0.29 1.65 11.03
N ASN A 183 -1.11 1.30 12.02
CA ASN A 183 -0.63 0.84 13.31
C ASN A 183 -0.78 -0.70 13.38
N PRO A 184 0.31 -1.47 13.23
CA PRO A 184 0.26 -2.93 13.11
C PRO A 184 -0.34 -3.61 14.36
N ASP A 185 -0.34 -2.94 15.51
CA ASP A 185 -0.93 -3.42 16.77
C ASP A 185 -2.48 -3.50 16.74
N THR A 186 -3.11 -3.07 15.66
CA THR A 186 -4.58 -3.15 15.47
C THR A 186 -5.04 -4.31 14.62
N HIS A 187 -4.13 -5.19 14.18
CA HIS A 187 -4.48 -6.46 13.55
C HIS A 187 -4.48 -7.53 14.64
N GLY A 188 -5.65 -7.78 15.22
CA GLY A 188 -5.85 -8.89 16.15
C GLY A 188 -5.38 -10.20 15.53
N THR A 189 -4.70 -10.97 16.38
CA THR A 189 -4.28 -12.36 16.20
C THR A 189 -5.34 -13.24 15.55
#